data_AF-A0A7U9R2V4-F1
#
_entry.id   AF-A0A7U9R2V4-F1
#
_cell.length_a   1.000
_cell.length_b   1.000
_cell.length_c   1.000
_cell.angle_alpha   90.00
_cell.angle_beta   90.00
_cell.angle_gamma   90.00
#
_symmetry.space_group_name_H-M   'P 1'
#
loop_
_entity.id
_entity.type
_entity.pdbx_description
1 polymer ?
#
loop_
_entity_poly.entity_id
_entity_poly.type
_entity_poly.pdbx_seq_one_letter_code
_entity_poly.pdbx_strand_id
1 'polypeptide(L)' 'MKGYVVNNGYMGLVDGSYMLFASEDDYMDYMED' A
#
# COMPACT_ATOMS: atom_id res chain seq x y z
N MET A 1 -0.16 10.99 -1.77
CA MET A 1 0.37 9.70 -2.29
C MET A 1 1.37 9.17 -1.28
N LYS A 2 1.00 8.14 -0.51
CA LYS A 2 1.83 7.51 0.55
C LYS A 2 2.31 6.10 0.15
N GLY A 3 2.27 5.75 -1.13
CA GLY A 3 2.78 4.49 -1.65
C GLY A 3 3.24 4.59 -3.10
N TYR A 4 3.75 3.48 -3.64
CA TYR A 4 4.23 3.38 -5.02
C TYR A 4 4.08 1.97 -5.59
N VAL A 5 3.88 1.88 -6.90
CA VAL A 5 3.77 0.61 -7.62
C VAL A 5 5.14 -0.03 -7.81
N VAL A 6 5.22 -1.33 -7.57
CA VAL A 6 6.37 -2.20 -7.86
C VAL A 6 5.93 -3.34 -8.77
N ASN A 7 6.88 -4.12 -9.31
CA ASN A 7 6.55 -5.25 -10.19
C ASN A 7 5.61 -6.28 -9.55
N ASN A 8 5.61 -6.36 -8.22
CA ASN A 8 4.85 -7.33 -7.43
C ASN A 8 3.58 -6.75 -6.76
N GLY A 9 3.17 -5.52 -7.06
CA GLY A 9 1.99 -4.89 -6.44
C GLY A 9 2.20 -3.42 -6.04
N TYR A 10 1.65 -3.01 -4.90
CA TYR A 10 1.73 -1.63 -4.39
C TYR A 10 2.38 -1.60 -3.00
N MET A 11 3.44 -0.81 -2.83
CA MET A 11 4.05 -0.58 -1.53
C MET A 11 3.35 0.58 -0.83
N GLY A 12 2.51 0.29 0.16
CA GLY A 12 1.80 1.27 1.00
C GLY A 12 2.57 1.59 2.29
N LEU A 13 2.52 2.83 2.76
CA LEU A 13 3.17 3.25 4.02
C LEU A 13 2.22 3.09 5.21
N VAL A 14 2.46 2.09 6.05
CA VAL A 14 1.69 1.77 7.26
C VAL A 14 2.61 1.94 8.48
N ASP A 15 2.18 2.74 9.47
CA ASP A 15 2.92 2.96 10.72
C ASP A 15 4.42 3.31 10.53
N GLY A 16 4.73 4.08 9.49
CA GLY A 16 6.09 4.51 9.18
C GLY A 16 6.97 3.47 8.47
N SER A 17 6.40 2.32 8.08
CA SER A 17 7.08 1.28 7.30
C SER A 17 6.31 0.94 6.01
N TYR A 18 7.02 0.52 4.97
CA TYR A 18 6.38 0.11 3.72
C TYR A 18 5.95 -1.36 3.78
N MET A 19 4.68 -1.63 3.46
CA MET A 19 4.06 -2.95 3.37
C MET A 19 3.58 -3.21 1.94
N LEU A 20 3.71 -4.44 1.46
CA LEU A 20 3.30 -4.84 0.11
C LEU A 20 1.82 -5.23 0.09
N PHE A 21 1.06 -4.61 -0.81
CA PHE A 21 -0.32 -4.90 -1.13
C PHE A 21 -0.44 -5.40 -2.58
N ALA A 22 -1.52 -6.11 -2.89
CA ALA A 22 -1.78 -6.58 -4.25
C ALA A 22 -2.07 -5.41 -5.22
N SER A 23 -2.75 -4.37 -4.74
CA SER A 23 -3.05 -3.15 -5.49
C SER A 23 -3.07 -1.90 -4.60
N GLU A 24 -3.21 -0.73 -5.23
CA GLU A 24 -3.44 0.53 -4.50
C GLU A 24 -4.80 0.51 -3.78
N ASP A 25 -5.83 -0.09 -4.39
CA ASP A 25 -7.18 -0.20 -3.80
C ASP A 25 -7.12 -1.03 -2.51
N ASP A 26 -6.41 -2.16 -2.48
CA ASP A 26 -6.24 -2.97 -1.25
C ASP A 26 -5.53 -2.19 -0.13
N TYR A 27 -4.61 -1.30 -0.49
CA TYR A 27 -3.95 -0.41 0.47
C TYR A 27 -4.90 0.68 0.99
N MET A 28 -5.77 1.22 0.14
CA MET A 28 -6.77 2.21 0.53
C MET A 28 -7.82 1.57 1.46
N ASP A 29 -8.34 0.40 1.12
CA ASP A 29 -9.25 -0.38 1.95
C ASP A 29 -8.64 -0.65 3.33
N TYR A 30 -7.36 -1.06 3.39
CA TYR A 30 -6.64 -1.28 4.65
C TYR A 30 -6.47 -0.02 5.51
N MET A 31 -6.38 1.17 4.90
CA MET A 31 -6.20 2.44 5.60
C MET A 31 -7.51 3.10 6.04
N GLU A 32 -8.64 2.68 5.46
CA GLU A 32 -9.97 3.13 5.85
C GLU A 32 -10.53 2.35 7.05
N ASP A 33 -9.99 1.16 7.34
CA ASP A 33 -10.23 0.35 8.55
C ASP A 33 -9.40 0.84 9.78
#